data_AF-A0A1A9D5N1-F1
#
_entry.id   AF-A0A1A9D5N1-F1
#
_cell.length_a   1.000
_cell.length_b   1.000
_cell.length_c   1.000
_cell.angle_alpha   90.00
_cell.angle_beta   90.00
_cell.angle_gamma   90.00
#
_symmetry.space_group_name_H-M   'P 1'
#
loop_
_entity.id
_entity.type
_entity.pdbx_description
1 polymer ?
#
loop_
_entity_poly.entity_id
_entity_poly.type
_entity_poly.pdbx_seq_one_letter_code
_entity_poly.pdbx_strand_id
1 'polypeptide(L)'
;MASLDVDGARQLSWDEAVEHEITLPATGLAAPTDTLRQVAGGEESEPLTDARGSVVGRIVCRRQPLTVRIRTHPVVDGGYVRLSVCVRNEHPEPADDWRRRPAGNGRTPCGGPSAAEA
;
A
#
# COMPACT_ATOMS: atom_id res chain seq x y z
N MET A 1 5.98 -18.54 -9.77
CA MET A 1 5.09 -18.00 -10.81
C MET A 1 4.33 -19.17 -11.43
N ALA A 2 3.02 -19.24 -11.23
CA ALA A 2 2.14 -20.30 -11.74
C ALA A 2 1.53 -19.88 -13.09
N SER A 3 1.10 -20.84 -13.89
CA SER A 3 0.34 -20.58 -15.13
C SER A 3 -0.64 -21.70 -15.45
N LEU A 4 -1.72 -21.38 -16.15
CA LEU A 4 -2.73 -22.31 -16.62
C LEU A 4 -3.11 -21.98 -18.07
N ASP A 5 -3.02 -22.95 -18.97
CA ASP A 5 -3.49 -22.78 -20.35
C ASP A 5 -4.96 -23.18 -20.46
N VAL A 6 -5.80 -22.28 -20.96
CA VAL A 6 -7.24 -22.47 -21.18
C VAL A 6 -7.56 -22.06 -22.60
N ASP A 7 -8.06 -22.98 -23.42
CA ASP A 7 -8.41 -22.75 -24.84
C ASP A 7 -7.30 -22.07 -25.67
N GLY A 8 -6.05 -22.42 -25.39
CA GLY A 8 -4.89 -21.83 -26.07
C GLY A 8 -4.50 -20.43 -25.59
N ALA A 9 -5.21 -19.86 -24.60
CA ALA A 9 -4.82 -18.66 -23.89
C ALA A 9 -4.10 -19.01 -22.58
N ARG A 10 -2.90 -18.43 -22.39
CA ARG A 10 -2.11 -18.65 -21.19
C ARG A 10 -2.48 -17.67 -20.09
N GLN A 11 -3.05 -18.17 -19.01
CA GLN A 11 -3.28 -17.43 -17.78
C GLN A 11 -2.02 -17.48 -16.92
N LEU A 12 -1.53 -16.34 -16.45
CA LEU A 12 -0.34 -16.24 -15.61
C LEU A 12 -0.75 -15.85 -14.19
N SER A 13 0.04 -16.23 -13.18
CA SER A 13 -0.03 -15.57 -11.87
C SER A 13 0.72 -14.25 -11.93
N TRP A 14 0.13 -13.16 -11.46
CA TRP A 14 0.83 -11.90 -11.23
C TRP A 14 0.52 -11.38 -9.83
N ASP A 15 1.37 -10.48 -9.35
CA ASP A 15 1.17 -9.72 -8.12
C ASP A 15 1.09 -8.25 -8.51
N GLU A 16 -0.07 -7.64 -8.26
CA GLU A 16 -0.32 -6.24 -8.57
C GLU A 16 -0.93 -5.55 -7.37
N ALA A 17 -0.34 -4.43 -6.98
CA ALA A 17 -0.92 -3.58 -5.96
C ALA A 17 -2.22 -2.98 -6.47
N VAL A 18 -3.30 -3.14 -5.70
CA VAL A 18 -4.61 -2.56 -6.01
C VAL A 18 -4.80 -1.29 -5.19
N GLU A 19 -5.35 -0.26 -5.81
CA GLU A 19 -5.70 0.99 -5.13
C GLU A 19 -6.71 0.74 -4.01
N HIS A 20 -6.51 1.43 -2.89
CA HIS A 20 -7.42 1.43 -1.76
C HIS A 20 -7.49 2.83 -1.17
N GLU A 21 -8.70 3.37 -1.06
CA GLU A 21 -8.94 4.71 -0.54
C GLU A 21 -9.41 4.65 0.92
N ILE A 22 -8.79 5.46 1.79
CA ILE A 22 -9.14 5.56 3.21
C ILE A 22 -9.48 7.00 3.52
N THR A 23 -10.74 7.25 3.89
CA THR A 23 -11.16 8.56 4.39
C THR A 23 -10.81 8.71 5.86
N LEU A 24 -10.03 9.73 6.19
CA LEU A 24 -9.69 10.07 7.56
C LEU A 24 -10.75 10.98 8.19
N PRO A 25 -11.02 10.85 9.50
CA PRO A 25 -11.87 11.82 10.18
C PRO A 25 -11.22 13.20 10.17
N ALA A 26 -12.06 14.23 10.18
CA ALA A 26 -11.59 15.60 10.33
C ALA A 26 -10.67 15.71 11.55
N THR A 27 -9.48 16.27 11.33
CA THR A 27 -8.44 16.42 12.34
C THR A 27 -8.05 17.88 12.42
N GLY A 28 -8.01 18.42 13.63
CA GLY A 28 -7.52 19.77 13.85
C GLY A 28 -6.03 19.88 13.51
N LEU A 29 -5.61 21.00 12.91
CA LEU A 29 -4.22 21.23 12.53
C LEU A 29 -3.39 21.93 13.62
N ALA A 30 -3.83 21.84 14.87
CA ALA A 30 -3.17 22.49 16.00
C ALA A 30 -1.95 21.71 16.52
N ALA A 31 -1.88 20.41 16.26
CA ALA A 31 -0.81 19.54 16.75
C ALA A 31 -0.50 18.41 15.75
N PRO A 32 0.72 17.85 15.79
CA PRO A 32 1.05 16.65 15.04
C PRO A 32 0.15 15.47 15.40
N THR A 33 -0.11 14.60 14.42
CA THR A 33 -0.83 13.34 14.66
C THR A 33 -0.04 12.14 14.18
N ASP A 34 -0.30 11.00 14.79
CA ASP A 34 0.24 9.70 14.41
C ASP A 34 -0.88 8.66 14.55
N THR A 35 -1.32 8.11 13.42
CA THR A 35 -2.47 7.21 13.38
C THR A 35 -2.14 5.95 12.61
N LEU A 36 -2.49 4.81 13.21
CA LEU A 36 -2.48 3.52 12.55
C LEU A 36 -3.87 3.19 12.02
N ARG A 37 -3.90 2.66 10.80
CA ARG A 37 -5.11 2.12 10.16
C ARG A 37 -4.82 0.71 9.70
N GLN A 38 -5.80 -0.17 9.89
CA GLN A 38 -5.74 -1.53 9.41
C GLN A 38 -6.61 -1.62 8.16
N VAL A 39 -6.02 -2.08 7.07
CA VAL A 39 -6.72 -2.47 5.85
C VAL A 39 -6.79 -3.98 5.88
N ALA A 40 -8.02 -4.51 5.91
CA ALA A 40 -8.23 -5.94 5.92
C ALA A 40 -7.68 -6.56 4.62
N GLY A 41 -7.10 -7.75 4.74
CA GLY A 41 -6.83 -8.60 3.59
C GLY A 41 -8.12 -9.17 3.03
N GLY A 42 -7.99 -10.03 2.03
CA GLY A 42 -9.13 -10.70 1.42
C GLY A 42 -8.72 -11.75 0.42
N GLU A 43 -9.65 -12.64 0.10
CA GLU A 43 -9.52 -13.60 -0.98
C GLU A 43 -10.80 -13.58 -1.80
N GLU A 44 -10.65 -13.42 -3.11
CA GLU A 44 -11.71 -13.55 -4.09
C GLU A 44 -11.30 -14.63 -5.09
N SER A 45 -12.26 -15.41 -5.57
CA SER A 45 -12.00 -16.45 -6.56
C SER A 45 -13.06 -16.48 -7.65
N GLU A 46 -12.60 -16.58 -8.90
CA GLU A 46 -13.45 -16.64 -10.08
C GLU A 46 -13.17 -17.95 -10.82
N PRO A 47 -14.20 -18.72 -11.23
CA PRO A 47 -14.00 -19.94 -12.01
C PRO A 47 -13.47 -19.60 -13.41
N LEU A 48 -12.55 -20.41 -13.92
CA LEU A 48 -12.14 -20.38 -15.32
C LEU A 48 -12.86 -21.51 -16.05
N THR A 49 -13.60 -21.16 -17.09
CA THR A 49 -14.32 -22.11 -17.94
C THR A 49 -13.68 -22.23 -19.31
N ASP A 50 -13.65 -23.44 -19.85
CA ASP A 50 -13.29 -23.67 -21.25
C ASP A 50 -14.41 -23.25 -22.22
N ALA A 51 -14.15 -23.35 -23.52
CA ALA A 51 -15.08 -23.01 -24.58
C ALA A 51 -16.34 -23.90 -24.62
N ARG A 52 -16.34 -25.02 -23.89
CA ARG A 52 -17.50 -25.91 -23.71
C ARG A 52 -18.29 -25.56 -22.45
N GLY A 53 -17.88 -24.53 -21.71
CA GLY A 53 -18.48 -24.11 -20.45
C GLY A 53 -18.09 -24.96 -19.25
N SER A 54 -17.11 -25.86 -19.37
CA SER A 54 -16.64 -26.68 -18.27
C SER A 54 -15.64 -25.91 -17.41
N VAL A 55 -15.78 -25.94 -16.09
CA VAL A 55 -14.80 -25.32 -15.19
C VAL A 55 -13.50 -26.14 -15.22
N VAL A 56 -12.41 -25.50 -15.64
CA VAL A 56 -11.08 -26.12 -15.78
C VAL A 56 -10.05 -25.56 -14.80
N GLY A 57 -10.42 -24.50 -14.06
CA GLY A 57 -9.57 -23.90 -13.05
C GLY A 57 -10.26 -22.73 -12.33
N ARG A 58 -9.46 -21.90 -11.67
CA ARG A 58 -9.91 -20.66 -11.04
C ARG A 58 -8.79 -19.63 -11.00
N ILE A 59 -9.17 -18.36 -11.10
CA ILE A 59 -8.34 -17.23 -10.69
C ILE A 59 -8.57 -17.03 -9.19
N VAL A 60 -7.50 -16.83 -8.42
CA VAL A 60 -7.58 -16.52 -6.99
C VAL A 60 -6.81 -15.24 -6.73
N CYS A 61 -7.53 -14.19 -6.37
CA CYS A 61 -6.98 -12.89 -6.04
C CYS A 61 -6.85 -12.79 -4.52
N ARG A 62 -5.62 -12.73 -4.01
CA ARG A 62 -5.32 -12.58 -2.58
C ARG A 62 -4.81 -11.19 -2.30
N ARG A 63 -5.39 -10.53 -1.31
CA ARG A 63 -4.94 -9.26 -0.76
C ARG A 63 -4.38 -9.53 0.62
N GLN A 64 -3.11 -9.19 0.83
CA GLN A 64 -2.53 -9.26 2.16
C GLN A 64 -3.11 -8.14 3.05
N PRO A 65 -3.37 -8.40 4.34
CA PRO A 65 -3.73 -7.33 5.26
C PRO A 65 -2.58 -6.33 5.37
N LEU A 66 -2.91 -5.05 5.52
CA LEU A 66 -1.94 -3.97 5.54
C LEU A 66 -2.15 -3.08 6.75
N THR A 67 -1.08 -2.79 7.48
CA THR A 67 -1.07 -1.67 8.44
C THR A 67 -0.56 -0.41 7.74
N VAL A 68 -1.32 0.67 7.81
CA VAL A 68 -0.91 1.97 7.28
C VAL A 68 -0.71 2.94 8.43
N ARG A 69 0.48 3.52 8.54
CA ARG A 69 0.79 4.59 9.48
C ARG A 69 0.78 5.93 8.78
N ILE A 70 -0.02 6.84 9.31
CA ILE A 70 -0.21 8.19 8.77
C ILE A 70 0.20 9.17 9.84
N ARG A 71 1.21 9.98 9.53
CA ARG A 71 1.72 11.03 10.42
C ARG A 71 1.50 12.39 9.79
N THR A 72 0.98 13.33 10.56
CA THR A 72 0.82 14.71 10.15
C THR A 72 1.65 15.63 11.02
N HIS A 73 2.20 16.68 10.42
CA HIS A 73 2.98 17.68 11.13
C HIS A 73 2.60 19.08 10.63
N PRO A 74 1.66 19.76 11.31
CA PRO A 74 1.31 21.14 11.01
C PRO A 74 2.33 22.12 11.61
N VAL A 75 2.64 23.18 10.87
CA VAL A 75 3.48 24.30 11.32
C VAL A 75 2.79 25.60 10.93
N VAL A 76 2.64 26.53 11.88
CA VAL A 76 2.16 27.89 11.56
C VAL A 76 3.27 28.65 10.86
N ASP A 77 2.98 29.23 9.70
CA ASP A 77 3.93 29.94 8.86
C ASP A 77 3.23 31.14 8.22
N GLY A 78 3.59 32.35 8.66
CA GLY A 78 3.04 33.59 8.09
C GLY A 78 1.51 33.73 8.15
N GLY A 79 0.85 33.19 9.17
CA GLY A 79 -0.63 33.19 9.29
C GLY A 79 -1.34 32.04 8.55
N TYR A 80 -0.58 31.17 7.89
CA TYR A 80 -1.06 29.93 7.28
C TYR A 80 -0.59 28.71 8.06
N VAL A 81 -1.11 27.53 7.72
CA VAL A 81 -0.60 26.25 8.23
C VAL A 81 0.04 25.47 7.09
N ARG A 82 1.34 25.18 7.23
CA ARG A 82 2.07 24.24 6.38
C ARG A 82 1.94 22.84 6.98
N LEU A 83 1.22 21.97 6.28
CA LEU A 83 0.99 20.58 6.70
C LEU A 83 1.93 19.62 5.96
N SER A 84 2.76 18.89 6.69
CA SER A 84 3.48 17.74 6.15
C SER A 84 2.72 16.46 6.46
N VAL A 85 2.55 15.58 5.47
CA VAL A 85 1.89 14.27 5.63
C VAL A 85 2.86 13.17 5.21
N CYS A 86 2.97 12.16 6.06
CA CYS A 86 3.80 10.98 5.84
C CYS A 86 2.91 9.75 5.91
N VAL A 87 2.85 8.97 4.83
CA VAL A 87 2.11 7.71 4.77
C VAL A 87 3.11 6.58 4.59
N ARG A 88 3.03 5.57 5.45
CA ARG A 88 3.90 4.39 5.40
C ARG A 88 3.08 3.12 5.52
N ASN A 89 3.35 2.18 4.61
CA ASN A 89 2.94 0.80 4.73
C ASN A 89 3.84 0.12 5.77
N GLU A 90 3.27 -0.29 6.90
CA GLU A 90 3.91 -1.11 7.90
C GLU A 90 3.51 -2.56 7.64
N HIS A 91 4.50 -3.42 7.41
CA HIS A 91 4.31 -4.84 7.24
C HIS A 91 5.31 -5.55 8.16
N PRO A 92 4.93 -6.62 8.88
CA PRO A 92 5.83 -7.34 9.76
C PRO A 92 6.97 -8.02 8.99
N GLU A 93 6.74 -8.34 7.73
CA GLU A 93 7.72 -8.94 6.83
C GLU A 93 8.30 -7.87 5.88
N PRO A 94 9.58 -7.98 5.47
CA PRO A 94 10.14 -7.15 4.41
C PRO A 94 9.29 -7.26 3.16
N ALA A 95 8.97 -6.14 2.51
CA ALA A 95 8.37 -6.20 1.18
C ALA A 95 9.32 -6.96 0.25
N ASP A 96 8.79 -7.88 -0.54
CA ASP A 96 9.57 -8.60 -1.55
C ASP A 96 10.15 -7.59 -2.56
N ASP A 97 11.45 -7.34 -2.45
CA ASP A 97 12.20 -6.45 -3.33
C ASP A 97 12.53 -7.19 -4.63
N TRP A 98 11.59 -7.17 -5.59
CA TRP A 98 11.88 -7.65 -6.94
C TRP A 98 12.86 -6.74 -7.71
N ARG A 99 13.19 -5.56 -7.17
CA ARG A 99 14.13 -4.58 -7.74
C ARG A 99 15.38 -4.41 -6.88
N ARG A 100 16.18 -5.46 -6.70
CA ARG A 100 17.56 -5.28 -6.21
C ARG A 100 18.39 -4.47 -7.23
N ARG A 101 18.32 -3.13 -7.12
CA ARG A 101 19.42 -2.22 -7.43
C ARG A 101 20.16 -1.93 -6.13
N PRO A 102 21.50 -1.79 -6.15
CA PRO A 102 22.24 -1.44 -4.95
C PRO A 102 21.73 -0.10 -4.40
N ALA A 103 21.51 -0.05 -3.09
CA ALA A 103 20.95 1.08 -2.39
C ALA A 103 21.77 2.36 -2.66
N GLY A 104 21.19 3.28 -3.43
CA GLY A 104 21.65 4.66 -3.50
C GLY A 104 21.23 5.41 -2.24
N ASN A 105 22.19 6.10 -1.62
CA ASN A 105 22.11 6.79 -0.33
C ASN A 105 20.72 7.30 0.09
N GLY A 106 20.36 6.92 1.31
CA GLY A 106 19.05 7.12 1.92
C GLY A 106 18.62 8.58 1.97
N ARG A 107 17.44 8.84 1.40
CA ARG A 107 16.58 9.94 1.83
C ARG A 107 15.86 9.46 3.09
N THR A 108 16.10 10.11 4.22
CA THR A 108 15.33 9.89 5.45
C THR A 108 13.85 10.15 5.13
N PRO A 109 12.97 9.13 5.14
CA PRO A 109 11.56 9.37 4.91
C PRO A 109 10.98 9.92 6.20
N CYS A 110 10.56 11.19 6.13
CA CYS A 110 9.84 11.89 7.19
C CYS A 110 10.73 12.24 8.40
N GLY A 111 11.60 13.24 8.22
CA GLY A 111 12.21 13.94 9.35
C GLY A 111 11.13 14.73 10.12
N GLY A 112 11.06 14.53 11.43
CA GLY A 112 10.42 15.50 12.32
C GLY A 112 11.20 16.83 12.30
N PRO A 113 10.65 17.92 12.84
CA PRO A 113 11.37 19.18 12.90
C PRO A 113 12.73 18.96 13.58
N SER A 114 13.79 19.38 12.92
CA SER A 114 15.11 19.52 13.53
C SER A 114 14.95 20.45 14.74
N ALA A 115 15.47 20.05 15.90
CA ALA A 115 15.49 20.86 17.12
C ALA A 115 16.48 22.04 17.05
N ALA A 116 16.64 22.64 15.87
CA ALA A 116 17.53 23.76 15.63
C ALA A 116 16.83 24.74 14.70
N GLU A 117 15.93 25.54 15.27
CA GLU A 117 15.81 26.97 15.04
C GLU A 117 14.94 27.54 16.17
N ALA A 118 15.54 28.50 16.87
CA ALA A 118 15.17 29.02 18.19
C ALA A 118 13.90 29.89 18.20
#